data_AF-A0A136A1V3-F1
#
_entry.id   AF-A0A136A1V3-F1
#
_cell.length_a   1.000
_cell.length_b   1.000
_cell.length_c   1.000
_cell.angle_alpha   90.00
_cell.angle_beta   90.00
_cell.angle_gamma   90.00
#
_symmetry.space_group_name_H-M   'P 1'
#
loop_
_entity.id
_entity.type
_entity.pdbx_description
1 polymer ?
#
loop_
_entity_poly.entity_id
_entity_poly.type
_entity_poly.pdbx_seq_one_letter_code
_entity_poly.pdbx_strand_id
1 'polypeptide(L)' 'MPDNVGLSQTQYHQHCQQPESQQAAINTFVQTFLLDAIGSDTKVQINENAVSEDMRQWINWTTPVLQ' A
#
# COMPACT_ATOMS: atom_id res chain seq x y z
N MET A 1 -11.13 8.16 -2.54
CA MET A 1 -9.66 8.28 -2.48
C MET A 1 -9.03 6.92 -2.19
N PRO A 2 -9.15 5.92 -3.10
CA PRO A 2 -8.54 4.60 -2.89
C PRO A 2 -7.00 4.68 -2.78
N ASP A 3 -6.40 5.64 -3.47
CA ASP A 3 -4.94 5.78 -3.57
C ASP A 3 -4.29 6.37 -2.30
N ASN A 4 -5.08 6.80 -1.31
CA ASN A 4 -4.55 7.28 -0.02
C ASN A 4 -4.14 6.16 0.93
N VAL A 5 -4.34 4.90 0.52
CA VAL A 5 -3.97 3.70 1.28
C VAL A 5 -3.14 2.80 0.36
N GLY A 6 -1.95 2.41 0.81
CA GLY A 6 -1.06 1.51 0.07
C GLY A 6 -0.75 0.26 0.88
N LEU A 7 -0.57 -0.87 0.20
CA LEU A 7 -0.10 -2.12 0.78
C LEU A 7 1.13 -2.59 0.02
N SER A 8 2.22 -2.84 0.76
CA SER A 8 3.44 -3.44 0.23
C SER A 8 3.90 -4.57 1.13
N GLN A 9 3.96 -5.78 0.59
CA GLN A 9 4.43 -6.97 1.31
C GLN A 9 5.57 -7.62 0.52
N THR A 10 6.74 -7.70 1.16
CA THR A 10 7.97 -8.30 0.62
C THR A 10 8.54 -9.34 1.60
N GLN A 11 9.54 -10.08 1.16
CA GLN A 11 10.22 -11.12 1.95
C GLN A 11 11.75 -10.93 1.90
N TYR A 12 12.51 -11.85 2.49
CA TYR A 12 13.99 -11.90 2.40
C TYR A 12 14.75 -10.74 3.05
N HIS A 13 14.23 -10.19 4.14
CA HIS A 13 14.93 -9.24 5.02
C HIS A 13 14.71 -9.64 6.49
N GLN A 14 15.57 -9.19 7.40
CA GLN A 14 15.41 -9.44 8.84
C GLN A 14 14.16 -8.75 9.39
N HIS A 15 13.69 -9.20 10.56
CA HIS A 15 12.56 -8.57 11.22
C HIS A 15 12.86 -7.09 11.51
N CYS A 16 11.92 -6.22 11.14
CA CYS A 16 12.05 -4.75 11.18
C CYS A 16 13.19 -4.14 10.35
N GLN A 17 13.93 -4.94 9.57
CA GLN A 17 14.88 -4.41 8.59
C GLN A 17 14.08 -3.92 7.39
N GLN A 18 14.16 -2.63 7.10
CA GLN A 18 13.51 -2.05 5.93
C GLN A 18 14.20 -2.55 4.64
N PRO A 19 13.46 -3.17 3.71
CA PRO A 19 13.99 -3.52 2.40
C PRO A 19 14.02 -2.30 1.46
N GLU A 20 15.06 -2.22 0.63
CA GLU A 20 15.25 -1.13 -0.35
C GLU A 20 14.13 -1.09 -1.40
N SER A 21 13.58 -2.26 -1.77
CA SER A 21 12.49 -2.38 -2.75
C SER A 21 11.23 -1.60 -2.36
N GLN A 22 11.03 -1.29 -1.08
CA GLN A 22 9.87 -0.55 -0.60
C GLN A 22 10.11 0.97 -0.47
N GLN A 23 11.36 1.44 -0.58
CA GLN A 23 11.71 2.84 -0.31
C GLN A 23 10.99 3.82 -1.24
N ALA A 24 10.81 3.48 -2.52
CA ALA A 24 10.12 4.33 -3.49
C ALA A 24 8.65 4.57 -3.11
N ALA A 25 7.96 3.51 -2.65
CA ALA A 25 6.59 3.61 -2.16
C ALA A 25 6.51 4.51 -0.92
N ILE A 26 7.40 4.31 0.06
CA ILE A 26 7.47 5.15 1.27
C ILE A 26 7.67 6.62 0.91
N ASN A 27 8.65 6.91 0.05
CA ASN A 27 8.95 8.28 -0.38
C ASN A 27 7.75 8.94 -1.06
N THR A 28 7.03 8.20 -1.89
CA THR A 28 5.85 8.71 -2.58
C THR A 28 4.77 9.13 -1.58
N PHE A 29 4.45 8.28 -0.60
CA PHE A 29 3.47 8.63 0.45
C PHE A 29 3.90 9.83 1.29
N VAL A 30 5.19 9.90 1.68
CA VAL A 30 5.74 11.04 2.44
C VAL A 30 5.62 12.33 1.61
N GLN A 31 6.01 12.28 0.35
CA GLN A 31 5.97 13.44 -0.53
C GLN A 31 4.53 13.94 -0.76
N THR A 32 3.58 13.04 -1.00
CA THR A 32 2.18 13.40 -1.25
C THR A 32 1.48 13.95 -0.02
N PHE A 33 1.63 13.30 1.14
CA PHE A 33 0.78 13.61 2.31
C PHE A 33 1.46 14.47 3.37
N LEU A 34 2.79 14.54 3.40
CA LEU A 34 3.52 15.32 4.41
C LEU A 34 4.21 16.56 3.82
N LEU A 35 4.50 16.57 2.52
CA LEU A 35 5.26 17.63 1.85
C LEU A 35 4.49 18.37 0.76
N ASP A 36 3.20 18.02 0.55
CA ASP A 36 2.33 18.60 -0.48
C ASP A 36 2.95 18.63 -1.89
N ALA A 37 3.80 17.64 -2.20
CA ALA A 37 4.42 17.54 -3.51
C ALA A 37 3.36 17.10 -4.54
N ILE A 38 3.03 18.00 -5.46
CA ILE A 38 2.02 17.78 -6.50
C ILE A 38 2.56 16.74 -7.51
N GLY A 39 1.81 15.65 -7.71
CA GLY A 39 2.01 14.73 -8.84
C GLY A 39 2.60 13.35 -8.50
N SER A 40 2.82 13.01 -7.23
CA SER A 40 3.26 11.66 -6.84
C SER A 40 2.06 10.69 -6.82
N ASP A 41 2.14 9.58 -7.58
CA ASP A 41 1.10 8.54 -7.61
C ASP A 41 1.29 7.56 -6.45
N THR A 42 0.37 7.57 -5.50
CA THR A 42 0.38 6.71 -4.30
C THR A 42 -0.30 5.37 -4.51
N LYS A 43 -0.64 5.00 -5.76
CA LYS A 43 -1.10 3.64 -6.10
C LYS A 43 0.00 2.62 -5.83
N VAL A 44 0.00 2.07 -4.63
CA VAL A 44 0.92 1.02 -4.22
C VAL A 44 0.14 -0.24 -3.88
N GLN A 45 0.23 -1.21 -4.77
CA GLN A 45 -0.10 -2.61 -4.51
C GLN A 45 1.11 -3.45 -4.92
N ILE A 46 2.08 -3.59 -4.01
CA ILE A 46 3.23 -4.46 -4.24
C ILE A 46 2.99 -5.71 -3.40
N ASN A 47 2.73 -6.83 -4.06
CA ASN A 47 2.60 -8.11 -3.37
C ASN A 47 3.39 -9.17 -4.11
N GLU A 48 4.69 -9.23 -3.81
CA GLU A 48 5.62 -10.10 -4.54
C GLU A 48 5.39 -11.59 -4.27
N ASN A 49 4.55 -11.94 -3.28
CA ASN A 49 4.16 -13.32 -2.98
C ASN A 49 2.80 -13.35 -2.26
N ALA A 50 1.79 -12.70 -2.85
CA ALA A 50 0.45 -12.66 -2.28
C ALA A 50 0.00 -14.07 -1.91
N VAL A 51 -0.18 -14.32 -0.62
CA VAL A 51 -1.04 -15.43 -0.22
C VAL A 51 -2.39 -15.08 -0.83
N SER A 52 -2.81 -15.86 -1.82
CA SER A 52 -4.05 -15.66 -2.55
C SER A 52 -5.22 -16.04 -1.65
N GLU A 53 -5.52 -15.18 -0.69
CA GLU A 53 -6.63 -15.38 0.24
C GLU A 53 -7.94 -14.96 -0.42
N ASP A 54 -8.99 -15.76 -0.24
CA ASP A 54 -10.34 -15.38 -0.63
C ASP A 54 -10.89 -14.36 0.39
N MET A 55 -10.70 -13.07 0.08
CA MET A 55 -11.16 -11.97 0.92
C MET A 55 -12.67 -12.02 1.22
N ARG A 56 -13.48 -12.72 0.41
CA ARG A 56 -14.92 -12.90 0.66
C ARG A 56 -15.21 -13.72 1.92
N GLN A 57 -14.25 -14.50 2.41
CA GLN A 57 -14.38 -15.20 3.69
C GLN A 57 -14.32 -14.24 4.88
N TRP A 58 -13.70 -13.07 4.69
CA TRP A 58 -13.45 -12.08 5.74
C TRP A 58 -14.32 -10.83 5.62
N ILE A 59 -14.72 -10.48 4.40
CA ILE A 59 -15.47 -9.26 4.07
C ILE A 59 -16.84 -9.66 3.53
N ASN A 60 -17.89 -9.45 4.35
CA ASN A 60 -19.28 -9.77 3.99
C ASN A 60 -20.15 -8.53 3.71
N TRP A 61 -19.54 -7.35 3.59
CA TRP A 61 -20.21 -6.08 3.29
C TRP A 61 -19.79 -5.53 1.93
N THR A 62 -20.63 -4.67 1.37
CA THR A 62 -20.29 -3.88 0.18
C THR A 62 -19.71 -2.53 0.59
N THR A 63 -18.62 -2.09 -0.05
CA THR A 63 -18.06 -0.75 0.19
C THR A 63 -19.05 0.33 -0.27
N PRO A 64 -19.60 1.16 0.64
CA PRO A 64 -20.51 2.23 0.25
C PRO A 64 -19.74 3.39 -0.42
N VAL A 65 -20.44 4.14 -1.28
CA VAL A 65 -19.96 5.46 -1.73
C VAL A 65 -20.49 6.50 -0.76
N LEU A 66 -19.61 7.09 0.03
CA LEU A 66 -19.95 8.18 0.96
C LEU A 66 -20.11 9.49 0.19
N GLN A 67 -21.07 10.31 0.60
CA GLN A 67 -21.36 11.65 0.06
C GLN A 67 -20.72 12.73 0.94
#